data_AF-A0A8S3E6T0-F1
#
_entry.id   AF-A0A8S3E6T0-F1
#
_cell.length_a   1.000
_cell.length_b   1.000
_cell.length_c   1.000
_cell.angle_alpha   90.00
_cell.angle_beta   90.00
_cell.angle_gamma   90.00
#
_symmetry.space_group_name_H-M   'P 1'
#
loop_
_entity.id
_entity.type
_entity.pdbx_description
1 polymer ?
#
loop_
_entity_poly.entity_id
_entity_poly.type
_entity_poly.pdbx_seq_one_letter_code
_entity_poly.pdbx_strand_id
1 'polypeptide(L)'
;LLMNSTQLHIYAIDENNQMRIADFVRLCDVTPVAIQDCLEKFTKLSNQLRLANQFLKDTHHSCRTLSSFAQALQEQINLIHFQLADVERNCLKQSCTYTVLSFHEELDSLGIISKGICIERIFDQISFYNNKSNYDLTLELIHVLYKNLLMSEMINNLIFFNFLLPLFISSCRTYLEIIQNWLVNGFIDDHFDEFFIKR
;
A
#
# COMPACT_ATOMS: atom_id res chain seq x y z
N LEU A 1 -12.29 -1.24 12.99
CA LEU A 1 -13.06 -2.50 12.71
C LEU A 1 -13.13 -2.96 11.25
N LEU A 2 -13.45 -2.08 10.28
CA LEU A 2 -13.55 -2.42 8.84
C LEU A 2 -12.22 -2.94 8.22
N MET A 3 -11.09 -2.58 8.81
CA MET A 3 -9.74 -2.87 8.29
C MET A 3 -8.99 -3.96 9.06
N ASN A 4 -9.60 -4.55 10.11
CA ASN A 4 -8.97 -5.54 10.99
C ASN A 4 -9.23 -7.00 10.57
N SER A 5 -9.54 -7.26 9.31
CA SER A 5 -9.71 -8.64 8.80
C SER A 5 -10.85 -9.44 9.46
N THR A 6 -11.76 -8.79 10.19
CA THR A 6 -12.92 -9.44 10.79
C THR A 6 -14.09 -9.45 9.81
N GLN A 7 -14.69 -10.63 9.56
CA GLN A 7 -16.00 -10.69 8.93
C GLN A 7 -16.98 -9.83 9.76
N LEU A 8 -17.71 -8.95 9.09
CA LEU A 8 -18.73 -8.10 9.69
C LEU A 8 -20.06 -8.39 9.01
N HIS A 9 -21.18 -8.09 9.68
CA HIS A 9 -22.51 -8.27 9.10
C HIS A 9 -22.74 -7.51 7.77
N ILE A 10 -21.91 -6.50 7.49
CA ILE A 10 -21.98 -5.65 6.29
C ILE A 10 -20.92 -6.08 5.24
N TYR A 11 -19.85 -6.77 5.66
CA TYR A 11 -18.70 -7.11 4.82
C TYR A 11 -18.31 -8.57 4.95
N ALA A 12 -18.30 -9.28 3.84
CA ALA A 12 -17.78 -10.63 3.72
C ALA A 12 -16.37 -10.62 3.10
N ILE A 13 -15.62 -11.68 3.34
CA ILE A 13 -14.35 -11.96 2.66
C ILE A 13 -14.63 -13.12 1.71
N ASP A 14 -14.30 -12.95 0.43
CA ASP A 14 -14.48 -13.99 -0.57
C ASP A 14 -13.32 -15.01 -0.58
N GLU A 15 -13.44 -16.03 -1.42
CA GLU A 15 -12.43 -17.08 -1.59
C GLU A 15 -11.08 -16.56 -2.11
N ASN A 16 -11.08 -15.39 -2.77
CA ASN A 16 -9.89 -14.71 -3.27
C ASN A 16 -9.28 -13.74 -2.24
N ASN A 17 -9.69 -13.84 -0.97
CA ASN A 17 -9.23 -12.99 0.11
C ASN A 17 -9.58 -11.49 -0.08
N GLN A 18 -10.57 -11.18 -0.93
CA GLN A 18 -11.08 -9.83 -1.19
C GLN A 18 -12.30 -9.55 -0.32
N MET A 19 -12.41 -8.32 0.16
CA MET A 19 -13.59 -7.81 0.84
C MET A 19 -14.71 -7.56 -0.18
N ARG A 20 -15.92 -7.99 0.15
CA ARG A 20 -17.15 -7.72 -0.59
C ARG A 20 -18.23 -7.22 0.35
N ILE A 21 -19.11 -6.37 -0.17
CA ILE A 21 -20.29 -5.89 0.55
C ILE A 21 -21.33 -7.00 0.55
N ALA A 22 -22.04 -7.19 1.66
CA ALA A 22 -23.15 -8.13 1.71
C ALA A 22 -24.29 -7.69 0.76
N ASP A 23 -24.93 -8.65 0.08
CA ASP A 23 -25.89 -8.40 -1.01
C ASP A 23 -27.14 -7.56 -0.60
N PHE A 24 -27.41 -7.43 0.70
CA PHE A 24 -28.59 -6.73 1.20
C PHE A 24 -28.28 -5.82 2.40
N VAL A 25 -27.68 -4.66 2.14
CA VAL A 25 -27.54 -3.58 3.13
C VAL A 25 -28.64 -2.53 2.89
N ARG A 26 -29.49 -2.29 3.89
CA ARG A 26 -30.53 -1.25 3.86
C ARG A 26 -30.45 -0.37 5.09
N LEU A 27 -30.54 0.94 4.89
CA LEU A 27 -30.68 1.93 5.95
C LEU A 27 -31.99 2.69 5.75
N CYS A 28 -32.65 3.11 6.83
CA CYS A 28 -34.01 3.65 6.79
C CYS A 28 -34.18 4.93 5.96
N ASP A 29 -33.09 5.65 5.66
CA ASP A 29 -33.15 6.99 5.06
C ASP A 29 -32.22 7.16 3.83
N VAL A 30 -31.72 6.07 3.25
CA VAL A 30 -30.80 6.13 2.10
C VAL A 30 -31.20 5.11 1.04
N THR A 31 -31.15 5.51 -0.23
CA THR A 31 -31.40 4.58 -1.34
C THR A 31 -30.34 3.46 -1.33
N PRO A 32 -30.73 2.21 -1.63
CA PRO A 32 -29.77 1.09 -1.64
C PRO A 32 -28.54 1.35 -2.51
N VAL A 33 -28.73 2.01 -3.66
CA VAL A 33 -27.65 2.37 -4.59
C VAL A 33 -26.64 3.32 -3.94
N ALA A 34 -27.11 4.39 -3.28
CA ALA A 34 -26.20 5.37 -2.68
C ALA A 34 -25.41 4.79 -1.49
N ILE A 35 -26.01 3.88 -0.72
CA ILE A 35 -25.29 3.13 0.33
C ILE A 35 -24.22 2.25 -0.31
N GLN A 36 -24.59 1.51 -1.35
CA GLN A 36 -23.69 0.59 -2.03
C GLN A 36 -22.49 1.32 -2.63
N ASP A 37 -22.71 2.41 -3.37
CA ASP A 37 -21.62 3.24 -3.94
C ASP A 37 -20.66 3.74 -2.85
N CYS A 38 -21.19 4.09 -1.68
CA CYS A 38 -20.39 4.57 -0.57
C CYS A 38 -19.56 3.43 0.07
N LEU A 39 -20.18 2.29 0.34
CA LEU A 39 -19.51 1.10 0.87
C LEU A 39 -18.45 0.56 -0.10
N GLU A 40 -18.66 0.69 -1.42
CA GLU A 40 -17.69 0.27 -2.43
C GLU A 40 -16.38 1.05 -2.34
N LYS A 41 -16.43 2.35 -2.00
CA LYS A 41 -15.21 3.15 -1.79
C LYS A 41 -14.36 2.61 -0.63
N PHE A 42 -15.01 2.27 0.48
CA PHE A 42 -14.30 1.67 1.63
C PHE A 42 -13.83 0.25 1.34
N THR A 43 -14.59 -0.50 0.55
CA THR A 43 -14.21 -1.84 0.07
C THR A 43 -12.92 -1.79 -0.73
N LYS A 44 -12.82 -0.85 -1.69
CA LYS A 44 -11.61 -0.64 -2.50
C LYS A 44 -10.39 -0.36 -1.63
N LEU A 45 -10.49 0.63 -0.74
CA LEU A 45 -9.40 0.95 0.20
C LEU A 45 -8.98 -0.25 1.05
N SER A 46 -9.95 -1.00 1.56
CA SER A 46 -9.70 -2.20 2.35
C SER A 46 -8.97 -3.28 1.54
N ASN A 47 -9.35 -3.49 0.28
CA ASN A 47 -8.68 -4.46 -0.61
C ASN A 47 -7.25 -4.05 -0.94
N GLN A 48 -6.99 -2.76 -1.17
CA GLN A 48 -5.65 -2.23 -1.39
C GLN A 48 -4.73 -2.47 -0.19
N LEU A 49 -5.23 -2.23 1.03
CA LEU A 49 -4.46 -2.47 2.25
C LEU A 49 -4.31 -3.97 2.56
N ARG A 50 -5.29 -4.80 2.21
CA ARG A 50 -5.18 -6.27 2.32
C ARG A 50 -4.12 -6.83 1.37
N LEU A 51 -4.07 -6.34 0.14
CA LEU A 51 -3.07 -6.72 -0.86
C LEU A 51 -1.66 -6.45 -0.33
N ALA A 52 -1.41 -5.26 0.20
CA ALA A 52 -0.12 -4.93 0.79
C ALA A 52 0.20 -5.78 2.03
N ASN A 53 -0.78 -5.99 2.93
CA ASN A 53 -0.59 -6.86 4.09
C ASN A 53 -0.36 -8.33 3.72
N GLN A 54 -0.90 -8.81 2.60
CA GLN A 54 -0.64 -10.15 2.09
C GLN A 54 0.82 -10.25 1.63
N PHE A 55 1.28 -9.29 0.84
CA PHE A 55 2.68 -9.21 0.42
C PHE A 55 3.65 -9.16 1.61
N LEU A 56 3.32 -8.41 2.67
CA LEU A 56 4.16 -8.32 3.88
C LEU A 56 4.16 -9.58 4.74
N LYS A 57 3.12 -10.42 4.63
CA LYS A 57 3.06 -11.72 5.31
C LYS A 57 3.89 -12.79 4.62
N ASP A 58 4.20 -12.61 3.35
CA ASP A 58 5.05 -13.53 2.60
C ASP A 58 6.50 -13.36 3.08
N THR A 59 6.91 -14.24 3.99
CA THR A 59 8.20 -14.19 4.73
C THR A 59 9.44 -14.45 3.86
N HIS A 60 9.26 -14.72 2.56
CA HIS A 60 10.34 -15.03 1.63
C HIS A 60 10.47 -13.91 0.60
N HIS A 61 10.90 -12.73 1.03
CA HIS A 61 11.41 -11.75 0.08
C HIS A 61 12.70 -12.31 -0.52
N SER A 62 12.69 -12.51 -1.83
CA SER A 62 13.74 -13.23 -2.55
C SER A 62 15.08 -12.47 -2.60
N CYS A 63 15.08 -11.19 -2.22
CA CYS A 63 16.23 -10.30 -2.31
C CYS A 63 16.22 -9.17 -1.26
N ARG A 64 17.38 -8.54 -1.02
CA ARG A 64 17.58 -7.46 -0.03
C ARG A 64 16.81 -6.21 -0.41
N THR A 65 16.81 -5.79 -1.67
CA THR A 65 16.08 -4.58 -2.10
C THR A 65 14.58 -4.72 -1.85
N LEU A 66 14.01 -5.88 -2.15
CA LEU A 66 12.60 -6.17 -1.89
C LEU A 66 12.29 -6.21 -0.39
N SER A 67 13.22 -6.73 0.42
CA SER A 67 13.09 -6.73 1.88
C SER A 67 13.08 -5.31 2.45
N SER A 68 13.96 -4.43 1.98
CA SER A 68 13.99 -3.01 2.37
C SER A 68 12.74 -2.26 1.93
N PHE A 69 12.20 -2.58 0.75
CA PHE A 69 10.90 -2.08 0.30
C PHE A 69 9.77 -2.52 1.22
N ALA A 70 9.69 -3.82 1.52
CA ALA A 70 8.66 -4.38 2.39
C ALA A 70 8.68 -3.75 3.79
N GLN A 71 9.87 -3.55 4.37
CA GLN A 71 10.02 -2.85 5.64
C GLN A 71 9.47 -1.42 5.57
N ALA A 72 9.85 -0.64 4.56
CA ALA A 72 9.37 0.73 4.39
C ALA A 72 7.84 0.78 4.15
N LEU A 73 7.30 -0.20 3.41
CA LEU A 73 5.86 -0.34 3.19
C LEU A 73 5.12 -0.66 4.49
N GLN A 74 5.66 -1.55 5.33
CA GLN A 74 5.09 -1.86 6.64
C GLN A 74 5.03 -0.61 7.54
N GLU A 75 6.07 0.22 7.53
CA GLU A 75 6.08 1.49 8.26
C GLU A 75 4.98 2.43 7.77
N GLN A 76 4.79 2.56 6.45
CA GLN A 76 3.71 3.37 5.89
C GLN A 76 2.31 2.83 6.24
N ILE A 77 2.11 1.51 6.21
CA ILE A 77 0.84 0.88 6.60
C ILE A 77 0.57 1.09 8.09
N ASN A 78 1.58 1.00 8.95
CA ASN A 78 1.44 1.28 10.38
C ASN A 78 1.00 2.73 10.63
N LEU A 79 1.54 3.69 9.87
CA LEU A 79 1.08 5.09 9.93
C LEU A 79 -0.39 5.22 9.53
N ILE A 80 -0.82 4.53 8.46
CA ILE A 80 -2.23 4.51 8.05
C ILE A 80 -3.10 3.93 9.16
N HIS A 81 -2.71 2.81 9.77
CA HIS A 81 -3.44 2.20 10.88
C HIS A 81 -3.54 3.12 12.10
N PHE A 82 -2.47 3.85 12.42
CA PHE A 82 -2.50 4.84 13.49
C PHE A 82 -3.51 5.96 13.20
N GLN A 83 -3.49 6.53 11.99
CA GLN A 83 -4.44 7.55 11.56
C GLN A 83 -5.89 7.03 11.62
N LEU A 84 -6.14 5.80 11.16
CA LEU A 84 -7.46 5.18 11.21
C LEU A 84 -7.95 4.96 12.65
N ALA A 85 -7.06 4.54 13.56
CA ALA A 85 -7.39 4.35 14.97
C ALA A 85 -7.77 5.68 15.65
N ASP A 86 -7.13 6.78 15.27
CA ASP A 86 -7.48 8.11 15.75
C ASP A 86 -8.86 8.56 15.24
N VAL A 87 -9.16 8.35 13.96
CA VAL A 87 -10.51 8.61 13.41
C VAL A 87 -11.57 7.74 14.11
N GLU A 88 -11.30 6.46 14.33
CA GLU A 88 -12.20 5.55 15.06
C GLU A 88 -12.44 6.05 16.50
N ARG A 89 -11.39 6.52 17.18
CA ARG A 89 -11.51 7.11 18.52
C ARG A 89 -12.38 8.37 18.52
N ASN A 90 -12.27 9.22 17.50
CA ASN A 90 -13.08 10.43 17.37
C ASN A 90 -14.56 10.09 17.13
N CYS A 91 -14.84 9.08 16.30
CA CYS A 91 -16.20 8.58 16.07
C CYS A 91 -16.83 8.04 17.36
N LEU A 92 -16.08 7.27 18.15
CA LEU A 92 -16.56 6.64 19.39
C LEU A 92 -16.83 7.63 20.52
N LYS A 93 -16.11 8.76 20.57
CA LYS A 93 -16.30 9.79 21.59
C LYS A 93 -17.66 10.50 21.48
N GLN A 94 -18.36 10.38 20.36
CA GLN A 94 -19.68 10.99 20.10
C GLN A 94 -19.75 12.50 20.37
N SER A 95 -18.62 13.20 20.40
CA SER A 95 -18.57 14.65 20.63
C SER A 95 -19.17 15.44 19.46
N CYS A 96 -19.34 14.80 18.31
CA CYS A 96 -19.98 15.32 17.11
C CYS A 96 -20.76 14.23 16.38
N THR A 97 -21.74 14.64 15.57
CA THR A 97 -22.46 13.71 14.68
C THR A 97 -21.54 13.31 13.54
N TYR A 98 -21.17 12.03 13.49
CA TYR A 98 -20.44 11.45 12.36
C TYR A 98 -21.42 10.85 11.35
N THR A 99 -21.33 11.30 10.11
CA THR A 99 -22.02 10.71 8.97
C THR A 99 -21.03 9.89 8.14
N VAL A 100 -21.52 9.02 7.27
CA VAL A 100 -20.66 8.25 6.36
C VAL A 100 -19.87 9.18 5.41
N LEU A 101 -20.49 10.29 5.00
CA LEU A 101 -19.85 11.31 4.17
C LEU A 101 -18.74 12.04 4.93
N SER A 102 -19.00 12.53 6.14
CA SER A 102 -17.98 13.21 6.94
C SER A 102 -16.80 12.30 7.28
N PHE A 103 -17.07 11.00 7.47
CA PHE A 103 -16.01 10.00 7.64
C PHE A 103 -15.17 9.83 6.37
N HIS A 104 -15.79 9.77 5.19
CA HIS A 104 -15.08 9.72 3.91
C HIS A 104 -14.21 10.97 3.69
N GLU A 105 -14.77 12.16 3.92
CA GLU A 105 -14.06 13.44 3.80
C GLU A 105 -12.85 13.52 4.74
N GLU A 106 -12.98 13.04 5.98
CA GLU A 106 -11.87 12.99 6.92
C GLU A 106 -10.75 12.06 6.43
N LEU A 107 -11.09 10.86 5.95
CA LEU A 107 -10.09 9.94 5.40
C LEU A 107 -9.38 10.50 4.16
N ASP A 108 -10.11 11.22 3.31
CA ASP A 108 -9.54 11.88 2.14
C ASP A 108 -8.61 13.03 2.54
N SER A 109 -9.02 13.83 3.54
CA SER A 109 -8.21 14.92 4.08
C SER A 109 -6.89 14.45 4.70
N LEU A 110 -6.89 13.26 5.32
CA LEU A 110 -5.71 12.60 5.86
C LEU A 110 -4.85 11.91 4.77
N GLY A 111 -5.32 11.92 3.53
CA GLY A 111 -4.67 11.30 2.39
C GLY A 111 -4.73 9.77 2.40
N ILE A 112 -5.55 9.14 3.24
CA ILE A 112 -5.58 7.67 3.39
C ILE A 112 -6.06 7.00 2.11
N ILE A 113 -7.10 7.56 1.48
CA ILE A 113 -7.63 7.08 0.19
C ILE A 113 -6.54 7.17 -0.88
N SER A 114 -5.87 8.33 -0.96
CA SER A 114 -4.76 8.58 -1.89
C SER A 114 -3.60 7.59 -1.69
N LYS A 115 -3.22 7.28 -0.44
CA LYS A 115 -2.19 6.28 -0.13
C LYS A 115 -2.60 4.87 -0.56
N GLY A 116 -3.87 4.50 -0.37
CA GLY A 116 -4.41 3.23 -0.87
C GLY A 116 -4.29 3.09 -2.39
N ILE A 117 -4.59 4.16 -3.13
CA ILE A 117 -4.42 4.21 -4.59
C ILE A 117 -2.93 4.08 -4.97
N CYS A 118 -2.01 4.70 -4.22
CA CYS A 118 -0.57 4.51 -4.45
C CYS A 118 -0.16 3.04 -4.33
N ILE A 119 -0.65 2.34 -3.29
CA ILE A 119 -0.40 0.92 -3.08
C ILE A 119 -0.86 0.12 -4.29
N GLU A 120 -2.14 0.25 -4.67
CA GLU A 120 -2.70 -0.44 -5.84
C GLU A 120 -1.83 -0.23 -7.07
N ARG A 121 -1.48 1.03 -7.35
CA ARG A 121 -0.72 1.42 -8.52
C ARG A 121 0.70 0.84 -8.56
N ILE A 122 1.34 0.64 -7.42
CA ILE A 122 2.66 -0.03 -7.34
C ILE A 122 2.48 -1.51 -7.69
N PHE A 123 1.52 -2.18 -7.07
CA PHE A 123 1.30 -3.61 -7.23
C PHE A 123 0.75 -3.99 -8.61
N ASP A 124 -0.05 -3.13 -9.25
CA ASP A 124 -0.51 -3.33 -10.62
C ASP A 124 0.64 -3.24 -11.64
N GLN A 125 1.66 -2.46 -11.34
CA GLN A 125 2.81 -2.25 -12.22
C GLN A 125 3.95 -3.25 -11.99
N ILE A 126 3.97 -3.95 -10.85
CA ILE A 126 5.04 -4.89 -10.49
C ILE A 126 4.47 -6.29 -10.33
N SER A 127 4.96 -7.22 -11.13
CA SER A 127 4.56 -8.62 -11.02
C SER A 127 5.35 -9.37 -9.95
N PHE A 128 5.10 -9.08 -8.67
CA PHE A 128 5.85 -9.67 -7.54
C PHE A 128 5.82 -11.20 -7.48
N TYR A 129 4.77 -11.84 -7.98
CA TYR A 129 4.55 -13.29 -7.91
C TYR A 129 4.88 -14.03 -9.22
N ASN A 130 5.38 -13.33 -10.24
CA ASN A 130 5.86 -13.99 -11.44
C ASN A 130 7.26 -14.55 -11.16
N ASN A 131 7.61 -15.69 -11.79
CA ASN A 131 8.94 -16.30 -11.74
C ASN A 131 9.98 -15.44 -12.50
N LYS A 132 10.15 -14.18 -12.08
CA LYS A 132 11.17 -13.25 -12.57
C LYS A 132 12.48 -13.50 -11.83
N SER A 133 13.59 -13.18 -12.48
CA SER A 133 14.87 -13.14 -11.79
C SER A 133 14.86 -12.02 -10.73
N ASN A 134 15.63 -12.19 -9.66
CA ASN A 134 15.75 -11.15 -8.63
C ASN A 134 16.26 -9.82 -9.22
N TYR A 135 17.15 -9.90 -10.20
CA TYR A 135 17.61 -8.76 -10.99
C TYR A 135 16.45 -8.00 -11.66
N ASP A 136 15.62 -8.69 -12.43
CA ASP A 136 14.50 -8.06 -13.15
C ASP A 136 13.50 -7.42 -12.17
N LEU A 137 13.19 -8.13 -11.09
CA LEU A 137 12.26 -7.66 -10.06
C LEU A 137 12.80 -6.42 -9.34
N THR A 138 14.08 -6.41 -8.97
CA THR A 138 14.73 -5.28 -8.31
C THR A 138 14.74 -4.04 -9.20
N LEU A 139 15.10 -4.18 -10.48
CA LEU A 139 15.07 -3.05 -11.42
C LEU A 139 13.67 -2.54 -11.69
N GLU A 140 12.70 -3.44 -11.88
CA GLU A 140 11.29 -3.08 -12.08
C GLU A 140 10.75 -2.31 -10.88
N LEU A 141 11.04 -2.77 -9.66
CA LEU A 141 10.66 -2.09 -8.42
C LEU A 141 11.23 -0.66 -8.36
N ILE A 142 12.54 -0.51 -8.52
CA ILE A 142 13.20 0.81 -8.48
C ILE A 142 12.64 1.72 -9.58
N HIS A 143 12.46 1.20 -10.80
CA HIS A 143 11.92 1.95 -11.92
C HIS A 143 10.48 2.42 -11.67
N VAL A 144 9.61 1.53 -11.19
CA VAL A 144 8.21 1.84 -10.88
C VAL A 144 8.15 2.89 -9.78
N LEU A 145 8.92 2.74 -8.69
CA LEU A 145 8.97 3.74 -7.62
C LEU A 145 9.43 5.11 -8.13
N TYR A 146 10.52 5.15 -8.89
CA TYR A 146 11.05 6.39 -9.48
C TYR A 146 10.03 7.06 -10.40
N LYS A 147 9.42 6.31 -11.33
CA LYS A 147 8.43 6.82 -12.28
C LYS A 147 7.21 7.39 -11.56
N ASN A 148 6.68 6.70 -10.56
CA ASN A 148 5.51 7.19 -9.81
C ASN A 148 5.87 8.42 -8.96
N LEU A 149 7.09 8.48 -8.42
CA LEU A 149 7.59 9.64 -7.67
C LEU A 149 7.70 10.88 -8.57
N LEU A 150 8.31 10.76 -9.75
CA LEU A 150 8.35 11.85 -10.75
C LEU A 150 6.95 12.30 -11.16
N MET A 151 6.05 11.35 -11.42
CA MET A 151 4.67 11.70 -11.79
C MET A 151 3.96 12.45 -10.66
N SER A 152 4.18 12.05 -9.40
CA SER A 152 3.58 12.72 -8.24
C SER A 152 4.09 14.15 -8.06
N GLU A 153 5.37 14.39 -8.37
CA GLU A 153 5.98 15.72 -8.38
C GLU A 153 5.40 16.58 -9.52
N MET A 154 5.30 16.04 -10.74
CA MET A 154 4.76 16.76 -11.91
C MET A 154 3.32 17.25 -11.73
N ILE A 155 2.49 16.49 -11.01
CA ILE A 155 1.10 16.87 -10.71
C ILE A 155 0.95 17.61 -9.37
N ASN A 156 2.06 17.95 -8.69
CA ASN A 156 2.09 18.57 -7.36
C ASN A 156 1.28 17.81 -6.29
N ASN A 157 1.19 16.47 -6.40
CA ASN A 157 0.50 15.65 -5.41
C ASN A 157 1.46 15.26 -4.28
N LEU A 158 1.57 16.14 -3.29
CA LEU A 158 2.46 15.96 -2.14
C LEU A 158 2.12 14.73 -1.29
N ILE A 159 0.86 14.31 -1.24
CA ILE A 159 0.46 13.11 -0.49
C ILE A 159 1.06 11.86 -1.15
N PHE A 160 0.93 11.75 -2.47
CA PHE A 160 1.55 10.67 -3.25
C PHE A 160 3.06 10.70 -3.11
N PHE A 161 3.67 11.88 -3.26
CA PHE A 161 5.12 12.04 -3.17
C PHE A 161 5.65 11.61 -1.81
N ASN A 162 5.05 12.10 -0.72
CA ASN A 162 5.48 11.80 0.64
C ASN A 162 5.26 10.32 1.03
N PHE A 163 4.29 9.65 0.42
CA PHE A 163 4.09 8.22 0.59
C PHE A 163 5.15 7.40 -0.18
N LEU A 164 5.47 7.80 -1.41
CA LEU A 164 6.40 7.07 -2.30
C LEU A 164 7.86 7.28 -1.93
N LEU A 165 8.23 8.47 -1.45
CA LEU A 165 9.62 8.84 -1.20
C LEU A 165 10.33 7.91 -0.21
N PRO A 166 9.76 7.55 0.96
CA PRO A 166 10.40 6.59 1.87
C PRO A 166 10.60 5.21 1.25
N LEU A 167 9.62 4.73 0.47
CA LEU A 167 9.69 3.44 -0.23
C LEU A 167 10.85 3.46 -1.24
N PHE A 168 10.96 4.53 -2.01
CA PHE A 168 12.02 4.72 -2.99
C PHE A 168 13.39 4.81 -2.34
N ILE A 169 13.57 5.65 -1.31
CA ILE A 169 14.85 5.83 -0.62
C ILE A 169 15.33 4.51 -0.02
N SER A 170 14.46 3.78 0.69
CA SER A 170 14.82 2.52 1.34
C SER A 170 15.31 1.50 0.31
N SER A 171 14.54 1.31 -0.77
CA SER A 171 14.86 0.34 -1.83
C SER A 171 16.13 0.74 -2.60
N CYS A 172 16.19 1.99 -3.04
CA CYS A 172 17.30 2.51 -3.84
C CYS A 172 18.61 2.50 -3.07
N ARG A 173 18.58 2.86 -1.77
CA ARG A 173 19.78 2.81 -0.91
C ARG A 173 20.38 1.41 -0.86
N THR A 174 19.56 0.38 -0.60
CA THR A 174 20.03 -1.01 -0.53
C THR A 174 20.67 -1.46 -1.85
N TYR A 175 20.08 -1.07 -2.98
CA TYR A 175 20.69 -1.35 -4.28
C TYR A 175 22.01 -0.61 -4.52
N LEU A 176 22.08 0.68 -4.12
CA LEU A 176 23.29 1.49 -4.24
C LEU A 176 24.43 1.00 -3.33
N GLU A 177 24.13 0.33 -2.22
CA GLU A 177 25.15 -0.28 -1.35
C GLU A 177 25.96 -1.37 -2.09
N ILE A 178 25.35 -2.10 -3.03
CA ILE A 178 26.04 -3.06 -3.90
C ILE A 178 27.07 -2.32 -4.79
N ILE A 179 26.64 -1.21 -5.40
CA ILE A 179 27.51 -0.38 -6.26
C ILE A 179 28.63 0.24 -5.44
N GLN A 180 28.33 0.76 -4.26
CA GLN A 180 29.31 1.34 -3.36
C GLN A 180 30.37 0.32 -2.95
N ASN A 181 29.97 -0.89 -2.55
CA ASN A 181 30.89 -1.97 -2.21
C ASN A 181 31.80 -2.33 -3.39
N TRP A 182 31.25 -2.36 -4.61
CA TRP A 182 32.03 -2.61 -5.82
C TRP A 182 33.06 -1.50 -6.10
N LEU A 183 32.67 -0.23 -6.00
CA LEU A 183 33.56 0.90 -6.25
C LEU A 183 34.67 1.03 -5.20
N VAL A 184 34.38 0.74 -3.92
CA VAL A 184 35.32 0.90 -2.81
C VAL A 184 36.24 -0.32 -2.67
N ASN A 185 35.68 -1.53 -2.71
CA ASN A 185 36.42 -2.75 -2.41
C ASN A 185 36.90 -3.50 -3.67
N GLY A 186 36.46 -3.07 -4.86
CA GLY A 186 36.83 -3.72 -6.13
C GLY A 186 36.14 -5.06 -6.39
N PHE A 187 35.16 -5.46 -5.57
CA PHE A 187 34.38 -6.67 -5.78
C PHE A 187 32.87 -6.46 -5.59
N ILE A 188 32.08 -7.19 -6.37
CA ILE A 188 30.62 -7.15 -6.30
C ILE A 188 30.16 -8.12 -5.21
N ASP A 189 29.49 -7.59 -4.18
CA ASP A 189 28.82 -8.36 -3.13
C ASP A 189 27.32 -8.46 -3.45
N ASP A 190 26.95 -9.44 -4.28
CA ASP A 190 25.59 -9.68 -4.75
C ASP A 190 25.16 -11.13 -4.51
N HIS A 191 24.96 -11.50 -3.24
CA HIS A 191 24.53 -12.84 -2.85
C HIS A 191 23.13 -13.25 -3.35
N PHE A 192 22.32 -12.29 -3.79
CA PHE A 192 20.91 -12.48 -4.15
C PHE A 192 20.65 -12.29 -5.64
N ASP A 193 21.69 -12.14 -6.46
CA ASP A 193 21.56 -11.95 -7.90
C ASP A 193 20.73 -10.72 -8.31
N GLU A 194 20.78 -9.65 -7.52
CA GLU A 194 20.04 -8.39 -7.76
C GLU A 194 20.75 -7.44 -8.73
N PHE A 195 22.07 -7.56 -8.87
CA PHE A 195 22.88 -6.61 -9.63
C PHE A 195 22.92 -6.95 -11.11
N PHE A 196 22.88 -5.91 -11.95
CA PHE A 196 22.82 -6.04 -13.40
C PHE A 196 24.11 -6.56 -14.03
N ILE A 197 25.25 -6.36 -13.37
CA ILE A 197 26.55 -6.87 -13.84
C ILE A 197 26.76 -8.25 -13.23
N LYS A 198 26.67 -9.28 -14.07
CA LYS A 198 26.94 -10.68 -13.68
C LYS A 198 28.42 -11.01 -13.87
N ARG A 199 28.96 -11.84 -12.98
CA ARG A 199 30.33 -12.38 -13.05
C ARG A 199 30.34 -13.73 -13.75
#